data_AF-A0A2J7VYF6-F1
#
_entry.id   AF-A0A2J7VYF6-F1
#
_cell.length_a   1.000
_cell.length_b   1.000
_cell.length_c   1.000
_cell.angle_alpha   90.00
_cell.angle_beta   90.00
_cell.angle_gamma   90.00
#
_symmetry.space_group_name_H-M   'P 1'
#
loop_
_entity.id
_entity.type
_entity.pdbx_description
1 polymer ?
#
loop_
_entity_poly.entity_id
_entity_poly.type
_entity_poly.pdbx_seq_one_letter_code
_entity_poly.pdbx_strand_id
1 'polypeptide(L)'
;MGVIANFLAEDYRRHRDGCAVAAALAGELASYRDGWKIHESMLQLWLQATKNSERDKLALRPIDRPTDPIFEEMVAKLGLLGPELVEQIALVYGQIRGYRVSLEILSKQHADMNDHEFSSRAQGAQLLLTMAVKNGAPLIDNLRQRAHLMWKFRPFSKAAHVLHTTSG
;
A
#
# COMPACT_ATOMS: atom_id res chain seq x y z
N MET A 1 -14.78 3.07 39.77
CA MET A 1 -13.85 2.00 39.32
C MET A 1 -14.23 1.38 37.97
N GLY A 2 -15.52 1.20 37.63
CA GLY A 2 -15.93 0.57 36.35
C GLY A 2 -15.58 1.33 35.06
N VAL A 3 -15.67 2.67 35.06
CA VAL A 3 -15.40 3.48 33.86
C VAL A 3 -13.93 3.41 33.41
N ILE A 4 -12.99 3.50 34.37
CA ILE A 4 -11.55 3.41 34.08
C ILE A 4 -11.18 2.01 33.56
N ALA A 5 -11.74 0.95 34.14
CA ALA A 5 -11.53 -0.42 33.68
C ALA A 5 -12.04 -0.62 32.24
N ASN A 6 -13.21 -0.05 31.90
CA ASN A 6 -13.75 -0.10 30.54
C ASN A 6 -12.86 0.65 29.54
N PHE A 7 -12.34 1.83 29.90
CA PHE A 7 -11.41 2.56 29.04
C PHE A 7 -10.10 1.80 28.82
N LEU A 8 -9.53 1.20 29.86
CA LEU A 8 -8.31 0.38 29.75
C LEU A 8 -8.54 -0.84 28.85
N ALA A 9 -9.66 -1.53 29.03
CA ALA A 9 -10.02 -2.69 28.21
C ALA A 9 -10.21 -2.31 26.74
N GLU A 10 -10.89 -1.20 26.46
CA GLU A 10 -11.11 -0.71 25.09
C GLU A 10 -9.81 -0.23 24.43
N ASP A 11 -8.95 0.48 25.15
CA ASP A 11 -7.64 0.92 24.64
C ASP A 11 -6.74 -0.28 24.31
N TYR A 12 -6.67 -1.27 25.21
CA TYR A 12 -5.94 -2.51 24.96
C TYR A 12 -6.50 -3.29 23.76
N ARG A 13 -7.84 -3.36 23.63
CA ARG A 13 -8.50 -4.00 22.48
C ARG A 13 -8.13 -3.30 21.18
N ARG A 14 -8.20 -1.96 21.12
CA ARG A 14 -7.78 -1.15 19.96
C ARG A 14 -6.31 -1.33 19.62
N HIS A 15 -5.44 -1.43 20.64
CA HIS A 15 -4.02 -1.72 20.43
C HIS A 15 -3.82 -3.06 19.73
N ARG A 16 -4.47 -4.12 20.23
CA ARG A 16 -4.41 -5.47 19.63
C ARG A 16 -4.97 -5.51 18.22
N ASP A 17 -6.10 -4.84 17.98
CA ASP A 17 -6.68 -4.73 16.65
C ASP A 17 -5.70 -4.04 15.68
N GLY A 18 -5.08 -2.93 16.11
CA GLY A 18 -4.06 -2.25 15.31
C GLY A 18 -2.83 -3.11 15.02
N CYS A 19 -2.38 -3.92 15.99
CA CYS A 19 -1.30 -4.89 15.76
C CYS A 19 -1.68 -5.95 14.71
N ALA A 20 -2.90 -6.48 14.79
CA ALA A 20 -3.39 -7.48 13.84
C ALA A 20 -3.52 -6.91 12.42
N VAL A 21 -4.08 -5.70 12.29
CA VAL A 21 -4.16 -4.99 11.01
C VAL A 21 -2.77 -4.76 10.41
N ALA A 22 -1.81 -4.31 11.22
CA ALA A 22 -0.44 -4.09 10.76
C ALA A 22 0.21 -5.37 10.25
N ALA A 23 0.05 -6.48 10.97
CA ALA A 23 0.58 -7.78 10.56
C ALA A 23 -0.04 -8.28 9.25
N ALA A 24 -1.37 -8.15 9.10
CA ALA A 24 -2.08 -8.60 7.90
C ALA A 24 -1.63 -7.81 6.66
N LEU A 25 -1.58 -6.48 6.74
CA LEU A 25 -1.13 -5.61 5.65
C LEU A 25 0.35 -5.85 5.30
N ALA A 26 1.21 -6.08 6.30
CA ALA A 26 2.61 -6.42 6.05
C ALA A 26 2.75 -7.74 5.26
N GLY A 27 1.90 -8.73 5.55
CA GLY A 27 1.85 -10.00 4.83
C GLY A 27 1.42 -9.82 3.37
N GLU A 28 0.33 -9.10 3.13
CA GLU A 28 -0.16 -8.83 1.77
C GLU A 28 0.88 -8.06 0.94
N LEU A 29 1.45 -6.98 1.47
CA LEU A 29 2.50 -6.21 0.78
C LEU A 29 3.78 -7.02 0.53
N ALA A 30 4.17 -7.89 1.47
CA ALA A 30 5.32 -8.76 1.28
C ALA A 30 5.09 -9.75 0.12
N SER A 31 3.86 -10.24 -0.07
CA SER A 31 3.55 -11.13 -1.21
C SER A 31 3.77 -10.44 -2.55
N TYR A 32 3.41 -9.15 -2.68
CA TYR A 32 3.68 -8.37 -3.89
C TYR A 32 5.16 -8.11 -4.09
N ARG A 33 5.86 -7.76 -3.01
CA ARG A 33 7.31 -7.61 -3.02
C ARG A 33 7.98 -8.89 -3.49
N ASP A 34 7.51 -10.08 -3.13
CA ASP A 34 8.19 -11.31 -3.53
C ASP A 34 7.97 -11.64 -5.03
N GLY A 35 6.84 -11.21 -5.62
CA GLY A 35 6.52 -11.38 -7.05
C GLY A 35 7.16 -10.33 -7.98
N TRP A 36 7.73 -9.24 -7.46
CA TRP A 36 8.04 -8.03 -8.24
C TRP A 36 8.96 -8.25 -9.45
N LYS A 37 10.01 -9.08 -9.32
CA LYS A 37 11.01 -9.30 -10.39
C LYS A 37 10.37 -9.90 -11.65
N ILE A 38 9.35 -10.73 -11.46
CA ILE A 38 8.62 -11.35 -12.57
C ILE A 38 7.89 -10.28 -13.36
N HIS A 39 7.18 -9.40 -12.65
CA HIS A 39 6.45 -8.29 -13.23
C HIS A 39 7.36 -7.26 -13.92
N GLU A 40 8.51 -6.94 -13.31
CA GLU A 40 9.50 -6.05 -13.91
C GLU A 40 10.08 -6.65 -15.20
N SER A 41 10.49 -7.92 -15.15
CA SER A 41 11.06 -8.61 -16.32
C SER A 41 10.07 -8.71 -17.47
N MET A 42 8.78 -8.96 -17.16
CA MET A 42 7.71 -8.97 -18.15
C MET A 42 7.55 -7.60 -18.84
N LEU A 43 7.52 -6.51 -18.08
CA LEU A 43 7.42 -5.16 -18.65
C LEU A 43 8.65 -4.80 -19.50
N GLN A 44 9.84 -5.17 -19.05
CA GLN A 44 11.08 -4.97 -19.83
C GLN A 44 11.02 -5.72 -21.17
N LEU A 45 10.52 -6.96 -21.18
CA LEU A 45 10.32 -7.73 -22.40
C LEU A 45 9.35 -7.01 -23.36
N TRP A 46 8.24 -6.48 -22.86
CA TRP A 46 7.27 -5.74 -23.68
C TRP A 46 7.88 -4.48 -24.30
N LEU A 47 8.65 -3.73 -23.52
CA LEU A 47 9.35 -2.53 -23.98
C LEU A 47 10.41 -2.88 -25.04
N GLN A 48 11.16 -3.97 -24.84
CA GLN A 48 12.17 -4.41 -25.78
C GLN A 48 11.56 -4.90 -27.10
N ALA A 49 10.48 -5.68 -27.05
CA ALA A 49 9.76 -6.12 -28.23
C ALA A 49 9.23 -4.93 -29.03
N THR A 50 8.69 -3.90 -28.35
CA THR A 50 8.24 -2.68 -29.02
C THR A 50 9.40 -1.94 -29.68
N LYS A 51 10.54 -1.79 -29.00
CA LYS A 51 11.76 -1.17 -29.55
C LYS A 51 12.29 -1.90 -30.78
N ASN A 52 12.14 -3.23 -30.83
CA ASN A 52 12.61 -4.07 -31.92
C ASN A 52 11.59 -4.20 -33.07
N SER A 53 10.43 -3.54 -33.00
CA SER A 53 9.31 -3.74 -33.95
C SER A 53 8.80 -5.19 -33.97
N GLU A 54 8.77 -5.84 -32.80
CA GLU A 54 8.34 -7.24 -32.60
C GLU A 54 7.13 -7.32 -31.65
N ARG A 55 6.38 -6.22 -31.47
CA ARG A 55 5.24 -6.15 -30.55
C ARG A 55 4.14 -7.15 -30.92
N ASP A 56 3.94 -7.39 -32.21
CA ASP A 56 3.01 -8.36 -32.77
C ASP A 56 3.30 -9.81 -32.33
N LYS A 57 4.55 -10.11 -31.92
CA LYS A 57 4.95 -11.40 -31.36
C LYS A 57 4.58 -11.56 -29.88
N LEU A 58 4.18 -10.49 -29.20
CA LEU A 58 3.76 -10.56 -27.80
C LEU A 58 2.36 -11.17 -27.71
N ALA A 59 2.25 -12.33 -27.06
CA ALA A 59 0.96 -12.92 -26.72
C ALA A 59 0.44 -12.35 -25.39
N LEU A 60 -0.17 -11.15 -25.42
CA LEU A 60 -0.85 -10.60 -24.25
C LEU A 60 -2.25 -11.20 -24.13
N ARG A 61 -2.45 -12.05 -23.12
CA ARG A 61 -3.79 -12.52 -22.78
C ARG A 61 -4.51 -11.45 -21.95
N PRO A 62 -5.81 -11.20 -22.20
CA PRO A 62 -6.61 -10.34 -21.34
C PRO A 62 -6.53 -10.81 -19.90
N ILE A 63 -6.25 -9.89 -18.98
CA ILE A 63 -6.29 -10.15 -17.54
C ILE A 63 -7.30 -9.22 -16.89
N ASP A 64 -8.04 -9.75 -15.92
CA ASP A 64 -8.84 -8.92 -15.02
C ASP A 64 -7.96 -8.37 -13.90
N ARG A 65 -8.29 -7.16 -13.47
CA ARG A 65 -7.54 -6.47 -12.42
C ARG A 65 -7.65 -7.24 -11.10
N PRO A 66 -6.52 -7.70 -10.52
CA PRO A 66 -6.55 -8.35 -9.20
C PRO A 66 -7.01 -7.39 -8.09
N THR A 67 -7.73 -7.92 -7.11
CA THR A 67 -8.17 -7.20 -5.91
C THR A 67 -7.11 -7.26 -4.80
N ASP A 68 -7.27 -6.39 -3.79
CA ASP A 68 -6.40 -6.36 -2.60
C ASP A 68 -7.25 -6.74 -1.37
N PRO A 69 -7.61 -8.03 -1.19
CA PRO A 69 -8.64 -8.43 -0.25
C PRO A 69 -8.33 -8.04 1.20
N ILE A 70 -7.07 -8.13 1.63
CA ILE A 70 -6.71 -7.76 3.01
C ILE A 70 -6.80 -6.25 3.19
N PHE A 71 -6.27 -5.48 2.24
CA PHE A 71 -6.40 -4.02 2.30
C PHE A 71 -7.86 -3.56 2.28
N GLU A 72 -8.66 -4.08 1.36
CA GLU A 72 -10.07 -3.73 1.18
C GLU A 72 -10.89 -4.01 2.45
N GLU A 73 -10.66 -5.15 3.10
CA GLU A 73 -11.31 -5.49 4.38
C GLU A 73 -10.84 -4.63 5.56
N MET A 74 -9.61 -4.10 5.51
CA MET A 74 -8.99 -3.38 6.63
C MET A 74 -9.09 -1.85 6.53
N VAL A 75 -9.62 -1.28 5.42
CA VAL A 75 -9.73 0.18 5.22
C VAL A 75 -10.35 0.90 6.42
N ALA A 76 -11.44 0.36 6.98
CA ALA A 76 -12.14 0.95 8.12
C ALA A 76 -11.32 0.97 9.43
N LYS A 77 -10.23 0.19 9.50
CA LYS A 77 -9.38 0.03 10.69
C LYS A 77 -8.01 0.69 10.55
N LEU A 78 -7.69 1.29 9.41
CA LEU A 78 -6.38 1.92 9.16
C LEU A 78 -6.05 3.01 10.20
N GLY A 79 -7.06 3.71 10.73
CA GLY A 79 -6.89 4.71 11.79
C GLY A 79 -6.24 4.18 13.08
N LEU A 80 -6.23 2.87 13.32
CA LEU A 80 -5.57 2.24 14.48
C LEU A 80 -4.03 2.21 14.37
N LEU A 81 -3.49 2.53 13.19
CA LEU A 81 -2.06 2.47 12.90
C LEU A 81 -1.33 3.79 13.15
N GLY A 82 -2.05 4.90 13.19
CA GLY A 82 -1.49 6.25 13.25
C GLY A 82 -1.31 6.87 11.86
N PRO A 83 -1.30 8.21 11.78
CA PRO A 83 -1.41 8.94 10.52
C PRO A 83 -0.27 8.65 9.54
N GLU A 84 0.97 8.49 10.02
CA GLU A 84 2.13 8.26 9.16
C GLU A 84 2.03 6.93 8.42
N LEU A 85 1.60 5.86 9.10
CA LEU A 85 1.40 4.56 8.47
C LEU A 85 0.22 4.59 7.50
N VAL A 86 -0.88 5.27 7.86
CA VAL A 86 -2.05 5.42 6.99
C VAL A 86 -1.67 6.08 5.66
N GLU A 87 -0.90 7.16 5.70
CA GLU A 87 -0.43 7.88 4.51
C GLU A 87 0.43 6.97 3.62
N GLN A 88 1.40 6.27 4.22
CA GLN A 88 2.28 5.37 3.49
C GLN A 88 1.51 4.19 2.86
N ILE A 89 0.54 3.61 3.57
CA ILE A 89 -0.35 2.56 3.05
C ILE A 89 -1.11 3.08 1.84
N ALA A 90 -1.78 4.24 1.97
CA ALA A 90 -2.56 4.81 0.88
C ALA A 90 -1.71 5.07 -0.36
N LEU A 91 -0.49 5.60 -0.18
CA LEU A 91 0.47 5.82 -1.25
C LEU A 91 0.86 4.52 -1.96
N VAL A 92 1.28 3.50 -1.20
CA VAL A 92 1.78 2.23 -1.76
C VAL A 92 0.67 1.46 -2.46
N TYR A 93 -0.51 1.31 -1.84
CA TYR A 93 -1.65 0.66 -2.51
C TYR A 93 -2.16 1.47 -3.70
N GLY A 94 -2.08 2.80 -3.66
CA GLY A 94 -2.35 3.64 -4.83
C GLY A 94 -1.43 3.35 -6.00
N GLN A 95 -0.12 3.20 -5.74
CA GLN A 95 0.88 2.83 -6.75
C GLN A 95 0.65 1.43 -7.32
N ILE A 96 0.36 0.44 -6.46
CA ILE A 96 0.01 -0.93 -6.86
C ILE A 96 -1.25 -0.94 -7.73
N ARG A 97 -2.29 -0.22 -7.32
CA ARG A 97 -3.54 -0.10 -8.08
C ARG A 97 -3.30 0.54 -9.45
N GLY A 98 -2.54 1.64 -9.51
CA GLY A 98 -2.20 2.29 -10.78
C GLY A 98 -1.42 1.37 -11.72
N TYR A 99 -0.48 0.60 -11.18
CA TYR A 99 0.24 -0.43 -11.91
C TYR A 99 -0.72 -1.48 -12.51
N ARG A 100 -1.62 -2.03 -11.69
CA ARG A 100 -2.58 -3.06 -12.14
C ARG A 100 -3.60 -2.54 -13.15
N VAL A 101 -4.06 -1.29 -13.01
CA VAL A 101 -4.90 -0.63 -14.03
C VAL A 101 -4.16 -0.51 -15.35
N SER A 102 -2.88 -0.13 -15.31
CA SER A 102 -2.06 -0.06 -16.52
C SER A 102 -1.90 -1.43 -17.19
N LEU A 103 -1.68 -2.49 -16.40
CA LEU A 103 -1.63 -3.86 -16.94
C LEU A 103 -2.94 -4.31 -17.56
N GLU A 104 -4.08 -4.04 -16.92
CA GLU A 104 -5.38 -4.37 -17.46
C GLU A 104 -5.58 -3.72 -18.84
N ILE A 105 -5.31 -2.42 -18.93
CA ILE A 105 -5.39 -1.67 -20.19
C ILE A 105 -4.47 -2.27 -21.25
N LEU A 106 -3.19 -2.48 -20.92
CA LEU A 106 -2.22 -3.10 -21.85
C LEU A 106 -2.70 -4.48 -22.30
N SER A 107 -3.19 -5.33 -21.38
CA SER A 107 -3.63 -6.67 -21.73
C SER A 107 -4.86 -6.70 -22.64
N LYS A 108 -5.82 -5.79 -22.43
CA LYS A 108 -7.13 -5.78 -23.11
C LYS A 108 -7.13 -4.97 -24.40
N GLN A 109 -6.32 -3.91 -24.48
CA GLN A 109 -6.42 -2.90 -25.54
C GLN A 109 -5.14 -2.76 -26.37
N HIS A 110 -4.10 -3.59 -26.14
CA HIS A 110 -2.82 -3.47 -26.88
C HIS A 110 -2.97 -3.51 -28.40
N ALA A 111 -3.95 -4.27 -28.93
CA ALA A 111 -4.17 -4.40 -30.37
C ALA A 111 -4.58 -3.07 -31.02
N ASP A 112 -5.24 -2.18 -30.28
CA ASP A 112 -5.72 -0.88 -30.77
C ASP A 112 -4.68 0.25 -30.56
N MET A 113 -3.58 -0.04 -29.85
CA MET A 113 -2.53 0.94 -29.57
C MET A 113 -1.49 0.96 -30.69
N ASN A 114 -0.90 2.14 -30.94
CA ASN A 114 0.38 2.22 -31.65
C ASN A 114 1.56 1.95 -30.69
N ASP A 115 2.76 1.76 -31.25
CA ASP A 115 3.96 1.41 -30.48
C ASP A 115 4.36 2.51 -29.47
N HIS A 116 4.14 3.78 -29.82
CA HIS A 116 4.43 4.90 -28.91
C HIS A 116 3.49 4.89 -27.70
N GLU A 117 2.19 4.69 -27.91
CA GLU A 117 1.22 4.58 -26.83
C GLU A 117 1.49 3.36 -25.94
N PHE A 118 1.70 2.19 -26.55
CA PHE A 118 1.96 0.95 -25.82
C PHE A 118 3.23 1.08 -24.96
N SER A 119 4.33 1.58 -25.54
CA SER A 119 5.59 1.78 -24.80
C SER A 119 5.45 2.81 -23.68
N SER A 120 4.77 3.93 -23.92
CA SER A 120 4.53 4.96 -22.90
C SER A 120 3.73 4.40 -21.71
N ARG A 121 2.68 3.61 -21.98
CA ARG A 121 1.88 2.96 -20.93
C ARG A 121 2.68 1.90 -20.18
N ALA A 122 3.47 1.08 -20.87
CA ALA A 122 4.32 0.08 -20.26
C ALA A 122 5.43 0.70 -19.38
N GLN A 123 6.01 1.83 -19.79
CA GLN A 123 6.94 2.60 -18.96
C GLN A 123 6.25 3.19 -17.73
N GLY A 124 5.04 3.73 -17.88
CA GLY A 124 4.23 4.21 -16.75
C GLY A 124 3.92 3.10 -15.74
N ALA A 125 3.55 1.91 -16.22
CA ALA A 125 3.36 0.73 -15.39
C ALA A 125 4.65 0.33 -14.65
N GLN A 126 5.79 0.35 -15.34
CA GLN A 126 7.10 0.05 -14.76
C GLN A 126 7.48 1.05 -13.67
N LEU A 127 7.25 2.34 -13.90
CA LEU A 127 7.51 3.38 -12.91
C LEU A 127 6.66 3.18 -11.65
N LEU A 128 5.35 2.93 -11.81
CA LEU A 128 4.45 2.68 -10.68
C LEU A 128 4.85 1.44 -9.88
N LEU A 129 5.23 0.36 -10.56
CA LEU A 129 5.75 -0.85 -9.91
C LEU A 129 7.02 -0.56 -9.12
N THR A 130 7.99 0.14 -9.71
CA THR A 130 9.24 0.52 -9.05
C THR A 130 9.00 1.41 -7.84
N MET A 131 8.09 2.38 -7.94
CA MET A 131 7.71 3.23 -6.81
C MET A 131 7.04 2.42 -5.70
N ALA A 132 6.12 1.51 -6.04
CA ALA A 132 5.45 0.64 -5.08
C ALA A 132 6.45 -0.22 -4.31
N VAL A 133 7.44 -0.81 -4.99
CA VAL A 133 8.48 -1.62 -4.33
C VAL A 133 9.38 -0.75 -3.45
N LYS A 134 9.83 0.39 -3.97
CA LYS A 134 10.71 1.32 -3.25
C LYS A 134 10.07 1.83 -1.96
N ASN A 135 8.81 2.25 -2.02
CA ASN A 135 8.08 2.80 -0.89
C ASN A 135 7.50 1.69 0.01
N GLY A 136 7.17 0.53 -0.56
CA GLY A 136 6.62 -0.61 0.16
C GLY A 136 7.63 -1.30 1.05
N ALA A 137 8.92 -1.34 0.67
CA ALA A 137 9.96 -1.97 1.48
C ALA A 137 10.04 -1.40 2.92
N PRO A 138 10.25 -0.09 3.15
CA PRO A 138 10.25 0.46 4.50
C PRO A 138 8.88 0.36 5.18
N LEU A 139 7.77 0.44 4.43
CA LEU A 139 6.43 0.30 4.99
C LEU A 139 6.21 -1.10 5.59
N ILE A 140 6.64 -2.16 4.92
CA ILE A 140 6.54 -3.55 5.43
C ILE A 140 7.26 -3.66 6.79
N ASP A 141 8.47 -3.08 6.89
CA ASP A 141 9.24 -3.12 8.13
C ASP A 141 8.56 -2.30 9.24
N ASN A 142 8.05 -1.11 8.92
CA ASN A 142 7.31 -0.28 9.87
C ASN A 142 6.02 -0.96 10.36
N LEU A 143 5.29 -1.65 9.48
CA LEU A 143 4.10 -2.41 9.84
C LEU A 143 4.43 -3.61 10.74
N ARG A 144 5.53 -4.32 10.46
CA ARG A 144 6.02 -5.39 11.35
C ARG A 144 6.41 -4.85 12.71
N GLN A 145 7.11 -3.73 12.77
CA GLN A 145 7.41 -3.05 14.03
C GLN A 145 6.13 -2.68 14.78
N ARG A 146 5.15 -2.08 14.09
CA ARG A 146 3.83 -1.73 14.65
C ARG A 146 3.08 -2.95 15.19
N ALA A 147 3.16 -4.10 14.51
CA ALA A 147 2.55 -5.35 14.93
C ALA A 147 3.16 -5.90 16.23
N HIS A 148 4.46 -5.70 16.45
CA HIS A 148 5.19 -6.18 17.62
C HIS A 148 5.26 -5.17 18.78
N LEU A 149 4.62 -4.00 18.68
CA LEU A 149 4.59 -3.03 19.77
C LEU A 149 3.90 -3.62 21.01
N MET A 150 4.59 -3.52 22.15
CA MET A 150 3.98 -3.78 23.45
C MET A 150 2.97 -2.69 23.79
N TRP A 151 1.82 -3.08 24.34
CA TRP A 151 0.86 -2.13 24.86
C TRP A 151 1.49 -1.36 26.02
N LYS A 152 1.35 -0.03 25.99
CA LYS A 152 1.77 0.86 27.08
C LYS A 152 0.61 1.77 27.39
N PHE A 153 0.08 1.68 28.61
CA PHE A 153 -0.92 2.63 29.07
C PHE A 153 -0.32 4.05 29.06
N ARG A 154 -0.93 4.96 28.29
CA ARG A 154 -0.64 6.39 28.39
C ARG A 154 -1.78 7.04 29.17
N PRO A 155 -1.59 7.40 30.45
CA PRO A 155 -2.54 8.27 31.11
C PRO A 155 -2.59 9.58 30.32
N PHE A 156 -3.78 10.13 30.10
CA PHE A 156 -3.96 11.43 29.46
C PHE A 156 -3.04 12.46 30.16
N SER A 157 -1.96 12.86 29.50
CA SER A 157 -1.12 13.94 30.01
C SER A 157 -1.90 15.24 29.86
N LYS A 158 -2.21 15.85 31.01
CA LYS A 158 -2.82 17.17 31.22
C LYS A 158 -2.87 18.07 29.99
N ALA A 159 -4.04 18.19 29.38
CA ALA A 159 -4.44 19.44 28.73
C ALA A 159 -4.81 20.45 29.83
N ALA A 160 -3.81 21.03 30.49
CA ALA A 160 -4.04 22.10 31.47
C ALA A 160 -2.76 22.93 31.68
N HIS A 161 -2.60 23.98 30.87
CA HIS A 161 -2.20 25.32 31.31
C HIS A 161 -1.95 26.23 30.09
N VAL A 162 -3.02 26.79 29.51
CA VAL A 162 -2.99 28.13 28.91
C VAL A 162 -4.32 28.80 29.24
N LEU A 163 -4.47 29.26 30.47
CA LEU A 163 -5.48 30.25 30.83
C LEU A 163 -4.83 31.27 31.77
N HIS A 164 -4.82 32.52 31.29
CA HIS A 164 -4.73 33.79 32.00
C HIS A 164 -3.54 34.05 32.94
N THR A 165 -2.61 34.87 32.46
CA THR A 165 -2.08 36.02 33.23
C THR A 165 -1.98 37.24 32.32
N THR A 166 -3.11 37.93 32.12
CA THR A 166 -3.13 39.35 31.78
C THR A 166 -3.75 40.08 32.97
N SER A 167 -2.89 40.66 33.80
CA SER A 167 -3.21 41.75 34.72
C SER A 167 -1.97 42.12 35.52
N GLY A 168 -1.48 43.36 35.33
CA GLY A 168 -0.35 43.96 36.02
C GLY A 168 0.37 44.94 35.12
#